data_AF-A0A521K5W3-F1
#
_entry.id   AF-A0A521K5W3-F1
#
_cell.length_a   1.000
_cell.length_b   1.000
_cell.length_c   1.000
_cell.angle_alpha   90.00
_cell.angle_beta   90.00
_cell.angle_gamma   90.00
#
_symmetry.space_group_name_H-M   'P 1'
#
loop_
_entity.id
_entity.type
_entity.pdbx_description
1 polymer ?
#
loop_
_entity_poly.entity_id
_entity_poly.type
_entity_poly.pdbx_seq_one_letter_code
_entity_poly.pdbx_strand_id
1 'polypeptide(L)'
;MRFVLFKGQSQYGSLRLHIDQLAAALAGLGHEAAVIDLTAPEAVEKVNASFAAPADCYFGISGIGAEIQVGNASVYDAIGATYASLYVDHPIHHTQRLSVPIRKKVGLFLDRSHVQFMTAWSKGRGFAQLAFLPPGANQIDEPLETTDGAFLAREIPLLFTGTYRGEPLAPWRDEPPSIGRDAVEEIAQRMAADGKLAVLDALKAVIA
;
A
#
# COMPACT_ATOMS: atom_id res chain seq x y z
N MET A 1 19.74 -6.90 10.87
CA MET A 1 19.41 -5.61 10.24
C MET A 1 18.48 -4.85 11.17
N ARG A 2 18.51 -3.52 11.10
CA ARG A 2 17.60 -2.64 11.84
C ARG A 2 16.59 -2.01 10.90
N PHE A 3 15.32 -2.11 11.29
CA PHE A 3 14.16 -1.60 10.57
C PHE A 3 13.47 -0.52 11.38
N VAL A 4 13.00 0.51 10.68
CA VAL A 4 12.05 1.50 11.21
C VAL A 4 10.79 1.44 10.36
N LEU A 5 9.67 1.09 10.97
CA LEU A 5 8.38 0.97 10.30
C LEU A 5 7.52 2.19 10.63
N PHE A 6 7.07 2.90 9.62
CA PHE A 6 6.14 4.02 9.77
C PHE A 6 4.70 3.53 9.82
N LYS A 7 4.05 3.79 10.94
CA LYS A 7 2.62 3.56 11.14
C LYS A 7 1.90 4.88 10.93
N GLY A 8 0.98 4.93 9.98
CA GLY A 8 0.19 6.13 9.69
C GLY A 8 -1.28 5.99 10.06
N GLN A 9 -2.08 6.92 9.52
CA GLN A 9 -3.54 6.82 9.57
C GLN A 9 -4.03 5.62 8.76
N SER A 10 -5.10 4.98 9.23
CA SER A 10 -5.75 3.86 8.55
C SER A 10 -7.25 3.92 8.86
N GLN A 11 -8.09 3.77 7.84
CA GLN A 11 -9.54 3.93 7.97
C GLN A 11 -10.16 2.95 8.98
N TYR A 12 -9.70 1.69 8.97
CA TYR A 12 -10.22 0.62 9.84
C TYR A 12 -9.13 -0.01 10.72
N GLY A 13 -7.94 0.60 10.79
CA GLY A 13 -6.81 0.09 11.57
C GLY A 13 -6.07 -1.11 10.96
N SER A 14 -6.54 -1.71 9.86
CA SER A 14 -5.93 -2.90 9.26
C SER A 14 -4.45 -2.71 8.89
N LEU A 15 -4.11 -1.57 8.30
CA LEU A 15 -2.73 -1.26 7.92
C LEU A 15 -1.85 -0.97 9.14
N ARG A 16 -2.45 -0.49 10.23
CA ARG A 16 -1.74 -0.27 11.50
C ARG A 16 -1.38 -1.60 12.15
N LEU A 17 -2.34 -2.54 12.18
CA LEU A 17 -2.11 -3.92 12.63
C LEU A 17 -1.03 -4.62 11.79
N HIS A 18 -1.07 -4.47 10.46
CA HIS A 18 -0.04 -5.00 9.57
C HIS A 18 1.37 -4.52 9.92
N ILE A 19 1.55 -3.24 10.24
CA ILE A 19 2.86 -2.72 10.65
C ILE A 19 3.33 -3.35 11.97
N ASP A 20 2.44 -3.52 12.94
CA ASP A 20 2.79 -4.14 14.22
C ASP A 20 3.19 -5.61 14.05
N GLN A 21 2.43 -6.36 13.25
CA GLN A 21 2.75 -7.76 12.99
C GLN A 21 3.99 -7.92 12.10
N LEU A 22 4.25 -6.99 11.18
CA LEU A 22 5.49 -6.97 10.42
C LEU A 22 6.69 -6.71 11.35
N ALA A 23 6.59 -5.80 12.33
CA ALA A 23 7.64 -5.59 13.32
C ALA A 23 7.89 -6.86 14.14
N ALA A 24 6.83 -7.51 14.61
CA ALA A 24 6.93 -8.77 15.37
C ALA A 24 7.58 -9.89 14.53
N ALA A 25 7.18 -10.03 13.25
CA ALA A 25 7.75 -11.02 12.36
C ALA A 25 9.24 -10.75 12.08
N LEU A 26 9.63 -9.50 11.83
CA LEU A 26 11.03 -9.11 11.67
C LEU A 26 11.86 -9.40 12.93
N ALA A 27 11.31 -9.10 14.12
CA ALA A 27 11.94 -9.43 15.39
C ALA A 27 12.11 -10.95 15.57
N GLY A 28 11.07 -11.73 15.23
CA GLY A 28 11.13 -13.20 15.24
C GLY A 28 12.17 -13.80 14.28
N LEU A 29 12.55 -13.07 13.23
CA LEU A 29 13.64 -13.42 12.30
C LEU A 29 15.03 -12.95 12.78
N GLY A 30 15.14 -12.38 13.98
CA GLY A 30 16.41 -11.90 14.55
C GLY A 30 16.83 -10.52 14.02
N HIS A 31 15.87 -9.69 13.59
CA HIS A 31 16.12 -8.30 13.23
C HIS A 31 15.67 -7.34 14.33
N GLU A 32 16.24 -6.14 14.35
CA GLU A 32 15.71 -5.06 15.18
C GLU A 32 14.60 -4.35 14.41
N ALA A 33 13.42 -4.18 15.01
CA ALA A 33 12.31 -3.48 14.38
C ALA A 33 11.70 -2.47 15.35
N ALA A 34 11.75 -1.19 14.99
CA ALA A 34 11.10 -0.12 15.72
C ALA A 34 9.90 0.41 14.93
N VAL A 35 8.76 0.61 15.60
CA VAL A 35 7.57 1.21 15.01
C VAL A 35 7.48 2.67 15.43
N ILE A 36 7.34 3.56 14.46
CA ILE A 36 7.08 4.99 14.70
C ILE A 36 5.67 5.29 14.24
N ASP A 37 4.79 5.63 15.20
CA ASP A 37 3.45 6.10 14.90
C ASP A 37 3.49 7.57 14.53
N LEU A 38 3.27 7.87 13.24
CA LEU A 38 3.24 9.22 12.70
C LEU A 38 2.01 10.02 13.13
N THR A 39 1.06 9.37 13.80
CA THR A 39 -0.14 10.03 14.35
C THR A 39 0.01 10.41 15.82
N ALA A 40 1.10 9.99 16.46
CA ALA A 40 1.37 10.29 17.87
C ALA A 40 1.95 11.71 18.04
N PRO A 41 1.71 12.39 19.18
CA PRO A 41 2.25 13.73 19.46
C PRO A 41 3.79 13.81 19.32
N GLU A 42 4.49 12.75 19.71
CA GLU A 42 5.94 12.66 19.70
C GLU A 42 6.52 12.12 18.36
N ALA A 43 5.69 12.01 17.31
CA ALA A 43 6.09 11.46 16.02
C ALA A 43 7.34 12.14 15.45
N VAL A 44 7.38 13.49 15.46
CA VAL A 44 8.49 14.27 14.91
C VAL A 44 9.80 13.97 15.66
N GLU A 45 9.74 13.90 16.99
CA GLU A 45 10.92 13.58 17.82
C GLU A 45 11.44 12.17 17.52
N LYS A 46 10.55 11.17 17.49
CA LYS A 46 10.91 9.78 17.19
C LYS A 46 11.49 9.62 15.79
N VAL A 47 10.91 10.30 14.79
CA VAL A 47 11.43 10.34 13.42
C VAL A 47 12.84 10.92 13.39
N ASN A 48 13.06 12.08 14.02
CA ASN A 48 14.37 12.72 14.07
C ASN A 48 15.41 11.85 14.79
N ALA A 49 15.05 11.25 15.92
CA ALA A 49 15.91 10.31 16.64
C ALA A 49 16.28 9.09 15.79
N SER A 50 15.33 8.59 14.99
CA SER A 50 15.58 7.47 14.07
C SER A 50 16.60 7.82 12.97
N PHE A 51 16.67 9.08 12.53
CA PHE A 51 17.68 9.52 11.57
C PHE A 51 19.04 9.82 12.21
N ALA A 52 19.08 10.22 13.48
CA ALA A 52 20.33 10.44 14.21
C ALA A 52 21.11 9.14 14.44
N ALA A 53 20.40 8.02 14.59
CA ALA A 53 20.97 6.68 14.54
C ALA A 53 20.27 5.92 13.40
N PRO A 54 20.75 5.98 12.14
CA PRO A 54 20.04 5.41 11.00
C PRO A 54 19.77 3.91 11.10
N ALA A 55 18.58 3.49 10.65
CA ALA A 55 18.27 2.09 10.38
C ALA A 55 18.75 1.67 8.98
N ASP A 56 18.89 0.35 8.75
CA ASP A 56 19.23 -0.21 7.43
C ASP A 56 18.10 0.00 6.42
N CYS A 57 16.85 -0.11 6.91
CA CYS A 57 15.65 0.01 6.10
C CYS A 57 14.54 0.78 6.84
N TYR A 58 13.97 1.75 6.15
CA TYR A 58 12.73 2.41 6.54
C TYR A 58 11.59 1.84 5.70
N PHE A 59 10.46 1.55 6.34
CA PHE A 59 9.34 0.88 5.69
C PHE A 59 8.03 1.64 5.92
N GLY A 60 7.24 1.81 4.87
CA GLY A 60 5.88 2.35 4.98
C GLY A 60 4.86 1.50 4.23
N ILE A 61 3.58 1.78 4.46
CA ILE A 61 2.49 1.30 3.58
C ILE A 61 2.01 2.47 2.73
N SER A 62 1.70 2.22 1.46
CA SER A 62 1.22 3.21 0.48
C SER A 62 2.11 4.46 0.39
N GLY A 63 3.43 4.27 0.48
CA GLY A 63 4.45 5.30 0.36
C GLY A 63 4.57 6.23 1.56
N ILE A 64 3.97 5.89 2.70
CA ILE A 64 4.08 6.70 3.92
C ILE A 64 5.55 6.84 4.32
N GLY A 65 5.99 8.08 4.57
CA GLY A 65 7.37 8.42 4.88
C GLY A 65 8.26 8.71 3.67
N ALA A 66 7.84 8.41 2.43
CA ALA A 66 8.66 8.65 1.24
C ALA A 66 9.06 10.13 1.07
N GLU A 67 8.17 11.04 1.49
CA GLU A 67 8.27 12.49 1.30
C GLU A 67 9.18 13.19 2.33
N ILE A 68 9.79 12.46 3.26
CA ILE A 68 10.69 13.06 4.25
C ILE A 68 12.00 13.47 3.57
N GLN A 69 12.35 14.75 3.71
CA GLN A 69 13.47 15.39 3.02
C GLN A 69 14.37 16.16 3.97
N VAL A 70 15.62 16.34 3.56
CA VAL A 70 16.57 17.29 4.16
C VAL A 70 17.01 18.23 3.05
N GLY A 71 16.62 19.51 3.16
CA GLY A 71 16.73 20.45 2.04
C GLY A 71 15.89 19.99 0.85
N ASN A 72 16.52 19.84 -0.31
CA ASN A 72 15.85 19.41 -1.56
C ASN A 72 16.09 17.92 -1.91
N ALA A 73 16.61 17.12 -0.97
CA ALA A 73 16.94 15.71 -1.20
C ALA A 73 16.22 14.80 -0.21
N SER A 74 16.03 13.54 -0.59
CA SER A 74 15.48 12.52 0.31
C SER A 74 16.39 12.33 1.52
N VAL A 75 15.80 12.27 2.72
CA VAL A 75 16.55 11.96 3.95
C VAL A 75 17.25 10.60 3.85
N TYR A 76 16.63 9.63 3.18
CA TYR A 76 17.16 8.27 3.02
C TYR A 76 18.44 8.25 2.18
N ASP A 77 18.55 9.16 1.21
CA ASP A 77 19.76 9.31 0.39
C ASP A 77 20.91 9.90 1.22
N ALA A 78 20.60 10.89 2.06
CA ALA A 78 21.58 11.54 2.94
C ALA A 78 22.17 10.56 3.98
N ILE A 79 21.33 9.69 4.56
CA ILE A 79 21.76 8.70 5.56
C ILE A 79 22.16 7.34 4.94
N GLY A 80 22.05 7.20 3.62
CA GLY A 80 22.42 5.98 2.88
C GLY A 80 21.51 4.76 3.11
N ALA A 81 20.32 4.95 3.67
CA ALA A 81 19.38 3.88 4.02
C ALA A 81 18.49 3.46 2.85
N THR A 82 17.90 2.26 2.96
CA THR A 82 16.86 1.80 2.04
C THR A 82 15.51 2.35 2.47
N TYR A 83 14.69 2.79 1.51
CA TYR A 83 13.27 3.06 1.74
C TYR A 83 12.43 2.04 0.97
N ALA A 84 11.66 1.24 1.70
CA ALA A 84 10.76 0.26 1.14
C ALA A 84 9.30 0.62 1.44
N SER A 85 8.39 0.30 0.53
CA SER A 85 6.96 0.44 0.80
C SER A 85 6.14 -0.66 0.16
N LEU A 86 5.15 -1.17 0.89
CA LEU A 86 4.08 -2.01 0.36
C LEU A 86 2.90 -1.13 -0.06
N TYR A 87 2.50 -1.20 -1.33
CA TYR A 87 1.35 -0.50 -1.88
C TYR A 87 0.17 -1.46 -1.94
N VAL A 88 -0.87 -1.13 -1.17
CA VAL A 88 -2.09 -1.96 -1.00
C VAL A 88 -3.26 -1.54 -1.89
N ASP A 89 -3.10 -0.47 -2.67
CA ASP A 89 -4.04 -0.02 -3.70
C ASP A 89 -3.33 0.05 -5.06
N HIS A 90 -4.11 0.27 -6.13
CA HIS A 90 -3.54 0.44 -7.46
C HIS A 90 -2.55 1.63 -7.49
N PRO A 91 -1.35 1.50 -8.11
CA PRO A 91 -0.30 2.53 -8.08
C PRO A 91 -0.75 3.92 -8.55
N ILE A 92 -1.79 3.98 -9.40
CA ILE A 92 -2.37 5.24 -9.88
C ILE A 92 -2.83 6.17 -8.74
N HIS A 93 -3.25 5.61 -7.60
CA HIS A 93 -3.70 6.38 -6.43
C HIS A 93 -2.54 6.93 -5.60
N HIS A 94 -1.30 6.56 -5.93
CA HIS A 94 -0.11 6.92 -5.15
C HIS A 94 0.97 7.58 -6.00
N THR A 95 0.61 8.11 -7.16
CA THR A 95 1.56 8.69 -8.14
C THR A 95 2.47 9.75 -7.52
N GLN A 96 1.96 10.60 -6.62
CA GLN A 96 2.76 11.59 -5.89
C GLN A 96 3.91 10.92 -5.10
N ARG A 97 3.59 10.00 -4.19
CA ARG A 97 4.58 9.31 -3.34
C ARG A 97 5.47 8.37 -4.14
N LEU A 98 4.94 7.71 -5.15
CA LEU A 98 5.72 6.86 -6.06
C LEU A 98 6.72 7.68 -6.88
N SER A 99 6.40 8.93 -7.21
CA SER A 99 7.29 9.83 -7.96
C SER A 99 8.42 10.43 -7.13
N VAL A 100 8.40 10.31 -5.80
CA VAL A 100 9.45 10.89 -4.95
C VAL A 100 10.79 10.20 -5.26
N PRO A 101 11.83 10.96 -5.66
CA PRO A 101 13.13 10.38 -5.97
C PRO A 101 13.85 9.95 -4.69
N ILE A 102 14.18 8.66 -4.62
CA ILE A 102 14.98 8.04 -3.55
C ILE A 102 15.89 7.02 -4.21
N ARG A 103 17.20 7.07 -4.00
CA ARG A 103 18.18 6.21 -4.70
C ARG A 103 17.98 4.73 -4.39
N LYS A 104 17.71 4.38 -3.13
CA LYS A 104 17.48 3.00 -2.66
C LYS A 104 16.00 2.75 -2.39
N LYS A 105 15.14 3.02 -3.39
CA LYS A 105 13.68 2.85 -3.28
C LYS A 105 13.24 1.45 -3.67
N VAL A 106 12.50 0.78 -2.79
CA VAL A 106 11.89 -0.53 -3.04
C VAL A 106 10.37 -0.39 -3.06
N GLY A 107 9.74 -0.82 -4.15
CA GLY A 107 8.29 -0.83 -4.33
C GLY A 107 7.75 -2.25 -4.31
N LEU A 108 6.93 -2.56 -3.32
CA LEU A 108 6.27 -3.85 -3.14
C LEU A 108 4.79 -3.68 -3.44
N PHE A 109 4.20 -4.58 -4.22
CA PHE A 109 2.82 -4.45 -4.69
C PHE A 109 2.03 -5.72 -4.47
N LEU A 110 0.77 -5.58 -4.04
CA LEU A 110 -0.08 -6.73 -3.73
C LEU A 110 -0.54 -7.54 -4.94
N ASP A 111 -0.38 -7.00 -6.15
CA ASP A 111 -0.90 -7.56 -7.39
C ASP A 111 0.15 -7.47 -8.51
N ARG A 112 0.16 -8.47 -9.39
CA ARG A 112 1.12 -8.54 -10.50
C ARG A 112 0.87 -7.48 -11.56
N SER A 113 -0.39 -7.10 -11.80
CA SER A 113 -0.76 -6.02 -12.72
C SER A 113 -0.24 -4.66 -12.23
N HIS A 114 -0.13 -4.45 -10.92
CA HIS A 114 0.48 -3.24 -10.35
C HIS A 114 1.97 -3.18 -10.64
N VAL A 115 2.67 -4.31 -10.54
CA VAL A 115 4.09 -4.41 -10.93
C VAL A 115 4.25 -4.11 -12.43
N GLN A 116 3.40 -4.70 -13.28
CA GLN A 116 3.41 -4.44 -14.72
C GLN A 116 3.19 -2.95 -15.05
N PHE A 117 2.21 -2.31 -14.39
CA PHE A 117 1.97 -0.88 -14.52
C PHE A 117 3.23 -0.09 -14.16
N MET A 118 3.86 -0.40 -13.03
CA MET A 118 5.06 0.30 -12.58
C MET A 118 6.26 0.09 -13.51
N THR A 119 6.43 -1.11 -14.07
CA THR A 119 7.49 -1.38 -15.05
C THR A 119 7.28 -0.63 -16.36
N ALA A 120 6.02 -0.46 -16.79
CA ALA A 120 5.68 0.32 -17.97
C ALA A 120 5.76 1.84 -17.76
N TRP A 121 5.54 2.30 -16.52
CA TRP A 121 5.56 3.73 -16.19
C TRP A 121 6.98 4.29 -16.14
N SER A 122 7.22 5.42 -16.82
CA SER A 122 8.56 6.03 -16.93
C SER A 122 9.21 6.32 -15.57
N LYS A 123 8.41 6.72 -14.57
CA LYS A 123 8.89 6.99 -13.19
C LYS A 123 9.16 5.71 -12.39
N GLY A 124 8.65 4.56 -12.80
CA GLY A 124 8.95 3.28 -12.16
C GLY A 124 10.38 2.81 -12.37
N ARG A 125 11.09 3.31 -13.40
CA ARG A 125 12.50 3.01 -13.67
C ARG A 125 13.47 3.50 -12.59
N GLY A 126 13.04 4.43 -11.73
CA GLY A 126 13.86 4.97 -10.64
C GLY A 126 13.89 4.09 -9.39
N PHE A 127 13.18 2.96 -9.36
CA PHE A 127 13.16 2.05 -8.22
C PHE A 127 14.37 1.11 -8.28
N ALA A 128 15.02 0.90 -7.13
CA ALA A 128 16.06 -0.10 -6.98
C ALA A 128 15.50 -1.52 -7.09
N GLN A 129 14.26 -1.72 -6.65
CA GLN A 129 13.53 -2.98 -6.79
C GLN A 129 12.03 -2.72 -6.92
N LEU A 130 11.38 -3.45 -7.82
CA LEU A 130 9.92 -3.58 -7.90
C LEU A 130 9.59 -5.08 -7.72
N ALA A 131 8.67 -5.40 -6.81
CA ALA A 131 8.31 -6.79 -6.57
C ALA A 131 6.83 -6.97 -6.23
N PHE A 132 6.32 -8.15 -6.58
CA PHE A 132 5.04 -8.64 -6.10
C PHE A 132 5.22 -9.19 -4.68
N LEU A 133 4.48 -8.63 -3.73
CA LEU A 133 4.42 -9.09 -2.34
C LEU A 133 2.99 -8.89 -1.85
N PRO A 134 2.13 -9.91 -1.93
CA PRO A 134 0.79 -9.81 -1.36
C PRO A 134 0.91 -9.73 0.17
N PRO A 135 0.09 -8.88 0.83
CA PRO A 135 0.04 -8.85 2.29
C PRO A 135 -0.34 -10.24 2.83
N GLY A 136 0.34 -10.66 3.90
CA GLY A 136 -0.03 -11.86 4.64
C GLY A 136 -1.34 -11.66 5.40
N ALA A 137 -2.02 -12.75 5.75
CA ALA A 137 -3.10 -12.69 6.72
C ALA A 137 -2.57 -12.22 8.07
N ASN A 138 -3.36 -11.44 8.80
CA ASN A 138 -3.00 -11.07 10.16
C ASN A 138 -3.15 -12.30 11.07
N GLN A 139 -2.20 -12.50 11.98
CA GLN A 139 -2.37 -13.47 13.06
C GLN A 139 -3.32 -12.91 14.13
N ILE A 140 -4.09 -13.80 14.73
CA ILE A 140 -4.91 -13.50 15.91
C ILE A 140 -4.38 -14.36 17.06
N ASP A 141 -4.43 -13.83 18.28
CA ASP A 141 -3.77 -14.44 19.45
C ASP A 141 -4.41 -15.76 19.90
N GLU A 142 -5.64 -16.03 19.46
CA GLU A 142 -6.37 -17.26 19.80
C GLU A 142 -6.38 -18.23 18.61
N PRO A 143 -5.92 -19.48 18.78
CA PRO A 143 -6.13 -20.50 17.76
C PRO A 143 -7.64 -20.71 17.59
N LEU A 144 -8.14 -20.41 16.38
CA LEU A 144 -9.54 -20.68 16.04
C LEU A 144 -9.82 -22.18 16.19
N GLU A 145 -10.98 -22.52 16.74
CA GLU A 145 -11.49 -23.88 16.66
C GLU A 145 -11.84 -24.18 15.20
N THR A 146 -10.98 -24.92 14.52
CA THR A 146 -11.10 -25.25 13.09
C THR A 146 -11.75 -26.60 12.82
N THR A 147 -12.46 -27.16 13.81
CA THR A 147 -13.13 -28.45 13.67
C THR A 147 -14.34 -28.36 12.74
N ASP A 148 -14.66 -29.46 12.06
CA ASP A 148 -15.89 -29.55 11.25
C ASP A 148 -17.14 -29.28 12.10
N GLY A 149 -17.11 -29.69 13.38
CA GLY A 149 -18.18 -29.43 14.35
C GLY A 149 -18.42 -27.94 14.58
N ALA A 150 -17.35 -27.18 14.83
CA ALA A 150 -17.42 -25.72 14.97
C ALA A 150 -17.89 -25.05 13.67
N PHE A 151 -17.41 -25.52 12.52
CA PHE A 151 -17.86 -25.02 11.22
C PHE A 151 -19.36 -25.24 11.02
N LEU A 152 -19.89 -26.42 11.35
CA LEU A 152 -21.32 -26.74 11.22
C LEU A 152 -22.20 -26.01 12.24
N ALA A 153 -21.67 -25.69 13.42
CA ALA A 153 -22.39 -24.99 14.48
C ALA A 153 -22.47 -23.46 14.30
N ARG A 154 -21.82 -22.91 13.26
CA ARG A 154 -21.77 -21.45 13.04
C ARG A 154 -23.17 -20.85 12.84
N GLU A 155 -23.40 -19.70 13.46
CA GLU A 155 -24.66 -18.96 13.30
C GLU A 155 -24.75 -18.21 11.97
N ILE A 156 -23.59 -17.83 11.40
CA ILE A 156 -23.50 -17.08 10.15
C ILE A 156 -23.25 -18.06 8.99
N PRO A 157 -24.27 -18.39 8.17
CA PRO A 157 -24.10 -19.36 7.09
C PRO A 157 -23.19 -18.83 5.96
N LEU A 158 -23.26 -17.53 5.69
CA LEU A 158 -22.48 -16.81 4.69
C LEU A 158 -22.02 -15.47 5.28
N LEU A 159 -20.71 -15.22 5.24
CA LEU A 159 -20.12 -13.95 5.63
C LEU A 159 -19.79 -13.14 4.36
N PHE A 160 -20.29 -11.90 4.30
CA PHE A 160 -19.93 -10.92 3.28
C PHE A 160 -19.32 -9.69 3.94
N THR A 161 -18.02 -9.48 3.77
CA THR A 161 -17.24 -8.38 4.38
C THR A 161 -17.04 -7.20 3.43
N GLY A 162 -18.03 -6.91 2.56
CA GLY A 162 -17.99 -5.75 1.67
C GLY A 162 -18.51 -4.49 2.36
N THR A 163 -17.81 -3.37 2.17
CA THR A 163 -18.20 -2.07 2.74
C THR A 163 -19.03 -1.21 1.78
N TYR A 164 -19.00 -1.51 0.49
CA TYR A 164 -19.70 -0.73 -0.52
C TYR A 164 -21.20 -1.08 -0.58
N ARG A 165 -22.06 -0.06 -0.53
CA ARG A 165 -23.52 -0.18 -0.64
C ARG A 165 -24.05 0.92 -1.56
N GLY A 166 -24.97 0.57 -2.45
CA GLY A 166 -25.65 1.52 -3.35
C GLY A 166 -25.00 1.68 -4.72
N GLU A 167 -25.41 2.73 -5.43
CA GLU A 167 -24.95 3.06 -6.79
C GLU A 167 -23.54 3.69 -6.78
N PRO A 168 -22.59 3.20 -7.61
CA PRO A 168 -21.26 3.79 -7.83
C PRO A 168 -21.29 5.31 -7.98
N LEU A 169 -20.41 6.00 -7.25
CA LEU A 169 -20.18 7.42 -7.47
C LEU A 169 -19.44 7.62 -8.80
N ALA A 170 -19.85 8.62 -9.57
CA ALA A 170 -19.26 8.96 -10.87
C ALA A 170 -18.78 10.43 -10.89
N PRO A 171 -17.82 10.82 -10.03
CA PRO A 171 -17.39 12.21 -9.88
C PRO A 171 -16.79 12.80 -11.17
N TRP A 172 -16.28 11.97 -12.08
CA TRP A 172 -15.78 12.43 -13.38
C TRP A 172 -16.87 13.05 -14.26
N ARG A 173 -18.16 12.81 -13.99
CA ARG A 173 -19.26 13.43 -14.74
C ARG A 173 -19.38 14.93 -14.50
N ASP A 174 -18.83 15.42 -13.38
CA ASP A 174 -18.78 16.85 -13.05
C ASP A 174 -17.60 17.57 -13.73
N GLU A 175 -16.65 16.83 -14.32
CA GLU A 175 -15.53 17.39 -15.08
C GLU A 175 -15.97 17.90 -16.46
N PRO A 176 -15.30 18.93 -17.01
CA PRO A 176 -15.57 19.43 -18.35
C PRO A 176 -15.51 18.30 -19.41
N PRO A 177 -16.37 18.36 -20.45
CA PRO A 177 -16.34 17.38 -21.53
C PRO A 177 -14.96 17.23 -22.15
N SER A 178 -14.46 15.99 -22.19
CA SER A 178 -13.18 15.65 -22.78
C SER A 178 -13.15 14.17 -23.17
N ILE A 179 -12.25 13.82 -24.10
CA ILE A 179 -11.99 12.43 -24.47
C ILE A 179 -11.61 11.60 -23.23
N GLY A 180 -10.85 12.20 -22.30
CA GLY A 180 -10.48 11.55 -21.05
C GLY A 180 -11.69 11.23 -20.18
N ARG A 181 -12.64 12.15 -20.05
CA ARG A 181 -13.89 11.94 -19.32
C ARG A 181 -14.72 10.82 -19.93
N ASP A 182 -14.90 10.85 -21.26
CA ASP A 182 -15.74 9.88 -21.96
C ASP A 182 -15.09 8.48 -21.92
N ALA A 183 -13.76 8.39 -22.00
CA ALA A 183 -13.03 7.15 -21.81
C ALA A 183 -13.20 6.59 -20.37
N VAL A 184 -13.13 7.44 -19.34
CA VAL A 184 -13.35 7.02 -17.95
C VAL A 184 -14.77 6.51 -17.75
N GLU A 185 -15.77 7.18 -18.34
CA GLU A 185 -17.17 6.75 -18.31
C GLU A 185 -17.33 5.36 -18.95
N GLU A 186 -16.75 5.12 -20.12
CA GLU A 186 -16.83 3.81 -20.79
C GLU A 186 -16.11 2.70 -20.01
N ILE A 187 -14.93 3.00 -19.45
CA ILE A 187 -14.19 2.08 -18.56
C ILE A 187 -15.07 1.69 -17.37
N ALA A 188 -15.70 2.68 -16.72
CA ALA A 188 -16.55 2.45 -15.56
C ALA A 188 -17.79 1.60 -15.90
N GLN A 189 -18.45 1.87 -17.04
CA GLN A 189 -19.59 1.09 -17.50
C GLN A 189 -19.22 -0.37 -17.78
N ARG A 190 -18.06 -0.61 -18.42
CA ARG A 190 -17.56 -1.97 -18.69
C ARG A 190 -17.26 -2.73 -17.39
N MET A 191 -16.61 -2.08 -16.43
CA MET A 191 -16.30 -2.69 -15.12
C MET A 191 -17.56 -2.93 -14.27
N ALA A 192 -18.57 -2.06 -14.37
CA ALA A 192 -19.85 -2.26 -13.70
C ALA A 192 -20.65 -3.43 -14.29
N ALA A 193 -20.56 -3.64 -15.62
CA ALA A 193 -21.19 -4.75 -16.31
C ALA A 193 -20.49 -6.10 -16.07
N ASP A 194 -19.17 -6.08 -15.84
CA ASP A 194 -18.37 -7.27 -15.50
C ASP A 194 -17.47 -6.99 -14.29
N GLY A 195 -17.91 -7.43 -13.10
CA GLY A 195 -17.16 -7.29 -11.86
C GLY A 195 -15.83 -8.05 -11.81
N LYS A 196 -15.48 -8.84 -12.83
CA LYS A 196 -14.18 -9.51 -12.98
C LYS A 196 -13.22 -8.75 -13.90
N LEU A 197 -13.70 -7.73 -14.61
CA LEU A 197 -12.91 -6.97 -15.58
C LEU A 197 -11.96 -6.01 -14.84
N ALA A 198 -10.66 -6.25 -14.96
CA ALA A 198 -9.65 -5.36 -14.41
C ALA A 198 -9.63 -4.02 -15.16
N VAL A 199 -9.34 -2.93 -14.45
CA VAL A 199 -9.33 -1.56 -15.00
C VAL A 199 -8.42 -1.41 -16.23
N LEU A 200 -7.29 -2.12 -16.27
CA LEU A 200 -6.37 -2.07 -17.40
C LEU A 200 -6.93 -2.79 -18.64
N ASP A 201 -7.70 -3.86 -18.46
CA ASP A 201 -8.32 -4.58 -19.57
C ASP A 201 -9.54 -3.84 -20.09
N ALA A 202 -10.30 -3.20 -19.18
CA ALA A 202 -11.32 -2.23 -19.56
C ALA A 202 -10.72 -1.07 -20.37
N LEU A 203 -9.61 -0.48 -19.92
CA LEU A 203 -8.91 0.58 -20.64
C LEU A 203 -8.48 0.13 -22.03
N LYS A 204 -7.82 -1.04 -22.16
CA LYS A 204 -7.40 -1.59 -23.46
C LYS A 204 -8.58 -1.71 -24.43
N ALA A 205 -9.73 -2.15 -23.94
CA ALA A 205 -10.92 -2.31 -24.77
C ALA A 205 -11.55 -0.98 -25.24
N VAL A 206 -11.29 0.13 -24.53
CA VAL A 206 -11.76 1.47 -24.90
C VAL A 206 -10.81 2.16 -25.88
N ILE A 207 -9.51 1.87 -25.82
CA ILE A 207 -8.49 2.50 -26.68
C ILE A 207 -8.14 1.70 -27.94
N ALA A 208 -8.69 0.49 -28.09
CA ALA A 208 -8.48 -0.39 -29.25
C ALA A 208 -9.39 0.00 -30.42
#